data_AF-A0A7W8D7C1-F1
#
_entry.id   AF-A0A7W8D7C1-F1
#
_cell.length_a   1.000
_cell.length_b   1.000
_cell.length_c   1.000
_cell.angle_alpha   90.00
_cell.angle_beta   90.00
_cell.angle_gamma   90.00
#
_symmetry.space_group_name_H-M   'P 1'
#
loop_
_entity.id
_entity.type
_entity.pdbx_description
1 polymer ?
#
loop_
_entity_poly.entity_id
_entity_poly.type
_entity_poly.pdbx_seq_one_letter_code
_entity_poly.pdbx_strand_id
1 'polypeptide(L)' 'MGTQRVDTADDEFTVEGRNRRTGAKRWTATRVDLVFGSNAQLHALAEVYASADGQGKPVEDFVAAWARVMDLDRFDLR' A
#
# COMPACT_ATOMS: atom_id res chain seq x y z
N MET A 1 -3.83 -5.57 18.42
CA MET A 1 -3.32 -4.20 18.25
C MET A 1 -3.96 -3.61 17.01
N GLY A 2 -4.84 -2.60 17.14
CA GLY A 2 -5.54 -2.01 16.00
C GLY A 2 -5.17 -0.54 15.82
N THR A 3 -5.10 -0.08 14.58
CA THR A 3 -5.05 1.34 14.23
C THR A 3 -6.46 1.76 13.80
N GLN A 4 -6.87 2.96 14.18
CA GLN A 4 -8.12 3.58 13.74
C GLN A 4 -7.80 4.76 12.83
N ARG A 5 -8.60 4.91 11.77
CA ARG A 5 -8.51 6.03 10.83
C ARG A 5 -9.25 7.23 11.42
N VAL A 6 -8.62 8.40 11.35
CA VAL A 6 -9.22 9.68 11.71
C VAL A 6 -8.96 10.63 10.55
N ASP A 7 -10.03 11.19 9.98
CA ASP A 7 -9.92 12.19 8.92
C ASP A 7 -9.34 13.49 9.50
N THR A 8 -8.38 14.07 8.80
CA THR A 8 -7.74 15.31 9.25
C THR A 8 -8.60 16.49 8.81
N ALA A 9 -8.98 17.38 9.73
CA ALA A 9 -9.87 18.50 9.41
C ALA A 9 -9.25 19.54 8.43
N ASP A 10 -7.92 19.58 8.33
CA ASP A 10 -7.18 20.62 7.59
C ASP A 10 -6.61 20.15 6.23
N ASP A 11 -6.73 18.87 5.88
CA ASP A 11 -6.23 18.32 4.60
C ASP A 11 -7.19 17.26 4.05
N GLU A 12 -7.91 17.61 2.97
CA GLU A 12 -8.93 16.79 2.33
C GLU A 12 -8.37 15.46 1.78
N PHE A 13 -7.05 15.37 1.55
CA PHE A 13 -6.43 14.20 0.93
C PHE A 13 -5.69 13.29 1.92
N THR A 14 -5.55 13.71 3.18
CA THR A 14 -4.74 13.00 4.19
C THR A 14 -5.59 12.44 5.33
N VAL A 15 -5.39 11.16 5.60
CA VAL A 15 -5.99 10.40 6.70
C VAL A 15 -4.91 10.04 7.72
N GLU A 16 -5.20 10.25 9.00
CA GLU A 16 -4.31 9.84 10.08
C GLU A 16 -4.66 8.46 10.63
N GLY A 17 -3.64 7.63 10.78
CA GLY A 17 -3.74 6.38 11.52
C GLY A 17 -3.31 6.59 12.96
N ARG A 18 -4.23 6.36 13.90
CA ARG A 18 -3.98 6.49 15.34
C ARG A 18 -4.07 5.14 16.03
N ASN A 19 -3.20 4.90 17.00
CA ASN A 19 -3.28 3.70 17.82
C ASN A 19 -4.62 3.69 18.57
N ARG A 20 -5.41 2.62 18.42
CA ARG A 20 -6.77 2.56 18.98
C ARG A 20 -6.81 2.66 20.51
N ARG A 21 -5.74 2.25 21.21
CA ARG A 21 -5.68 2.28 22.67
C ARG A 21 -5.18 3.62 23.20
N THR A 22 -4.18 4.21 22.55
CA THR A 22 -3.48 5.39 23.09
C THR A 22 -3.84 6.70 22.39
N GLY A 23 -4.54 6.67 21.25
CA GLY A 23 -4.83 7.85 20.42
C GLY A 23 -3.60 8.46 19.73
N ALA A 24 -2.40 7.93 20.00
CA ALA A 24 -1.15 8.42 19.43
C ALA A 24 -1.12 8.18 17.91
N LYS A 25 -0.75 9.22 17.16
CA LYS A 25 -0.53 9.16 15.71
C LYS A 25 0.58 8.16 15.38
N ARG A 26 0.32 7.29 14.40
CA ARG A 26 1.22 6.21 13.94
C ARG A 26 1.69 6.44 12.51
N TRP A 27 0.79 6.85 11.63
CA TRP A 27 1.08 7.11 10.22
C TRP A 27 0.12 8.14 9.63
N THR A 28 0.46 8.66 8.46
CA THR A 28 -0.41 9.43 7.56
C THR A 28 -0.51 8.68 6.23
N ALA A 29 -1.68 8.67 5.62
CA ALA A 29 -1.95 7.97 4.38
C ALA A 29 -2.97 8.73 3.54
N THR A 30 -2.99 8.48 2.24
CA THR A 30 -3.98 9.02 1.31
C THR A 30 -5.00 7.95 0.92
N ARG A 31 -5.99 8.32 0.10
CA ARG A 31 -6.95 7.36 -0.47
C ARG A 31 -6.26 6.30 -1.35
N VAL A 32 -5.14 6.65 -2.00
CA VAL A 32 -4.36 5.72 -2.84
C VAL A 32 -3.74 4.61 -2.01
N ASP A 33 -3.29 4.92 -0.79
CA ASP A 33 -2.73 3.91 0.11
C ASP A 33 -3.85 3.06 0.74
N LEU A 34 -4.93 3.71 1.16
CA LEU A 34 -5.99 3.04 1.92
C LEU A 34 -6.87 2.12 1.07
N VAL A 35 -6.88 2.28 -0.26
CA VAL A 35 -7.69 1.42 -1.16
C VAL A 35 -7.26 -0.06 -1.10
N PHE A 36 -5.98 -0.34 -0.85
CA PHE A 36 -5.46 -1.69 -0.65
C PHE A 36 -6.00 -2.35 0.62
N GLY A 37 -6.55 -1.57 1.56
CA GLY A 37 -7.18 -2.04 2.78
C GLY A 37 -8.71 -1.95 2.79
N SER A 38 -9.35 -1.57 1.68
CA SER A 38 -10.81 -1.36 1.61
C SER A 38 -11.49 -2.00 0.40
N ASN A 39 -10.79 -2.13 -0.73
CA ASN A 39 -11.28 -2.87 -1.89
C ASN A 39 -10.96 -4.36 -1.72
N ALA A 40 -11.97 -5.24 -1.84
CA ALA A 40 -11.84 -6.67 -1.57
C ALA A 40 -10.76 -7.36 -2.44
N GLN A 41 -10.64 -7.00 -3.72
CA GLN A 41 -9.66 -7.60 -4.62
C GLN A 41 -8.23 -7.14 -4.29
N LEU A 42 -8.06 -5.84 -4.05
CA LEU A 42 -6.74 -5.30 -3.67
C LEU A 42 -6.31 -5.77 -2.29
N HIS A 43 -7.27 -5.96 -1.38
CA HIS A 43 -7.00 -6.51 -0.06
C HIS A 43 -6.49 -7.93 -0.12
N ALA A 44 -7.10 -8.79 -0.92
CA ALA A 44 -6.64 -10.17 -1.13
C ALA A 44 -5.19 -10.22 -1.66
N LEU A 45 -4.82 -9.30 -2.55
CA LEU A 45 -3.43 -9.18 -3.02
C LEU A 45 -2.48 -8.70 -1.91
N ALA A 46 -2.90 -7.72 -1.12
CA ALA A 46 -2.13 -7.21 0.01
C ALA A 46 -1.89 -8.31 1.07
N GLU A 47 -2.88 -9.17 1.33
CA GLU A 47 -2.75 -10.31 2.25
C GLU A 47 -1.68 -11.32 1.81
N VAL A 48 -1.57 -11.59 0.50
CA VAL A 48 -0.51 -12.46 -0.04
C VAL A 48 0.88 -11.88 0.26
N TYR A 49 1.08 -10.59 0.00
CA TYR A 49 2.38 -9.95 0.25
C TYR A 49 2.68 -9.74 1.74
N ALA A 50 1.66 -9.60 2.58
CA ALA A 50 1.79 -9.40 4.02
C ALA A 50 1.82 -10.72 4.83
N SER A 51 1.68 -11.87 4.17
CA SER A 51 1.76 -13.19 4.81
C SER A 51 3.14 -13.44 5.42
N ALA A 52 3.24 -14.29 6.45
CA ALA A 52 4.47 -14.50 7.20
C ALA A 52 5.63 -15.05 6.34
N ASP A 53 5.30 -15.87 5.35
CA ASP A 53 6.16 -16.43 4.31
C ASP A 53 6.18 -15.58 3.03
N GLY A 54 5.44 -14.47 3.00
CA GLY A 54 5.23 -13.65 1.82
C GLY A 54 6.40 -12.74 1.46
N GLN A 55 7.42 -12.56 2.30
CA GLN A 55 8.41 -11.47 2.16
C GLN A 55 9.26 -11.52 0.89
N GLY A 56 9.58 -12.70 0.34
CA GLY A 56 10.40 -12.81 -0.87
C GLY A 56 9.65 -12.39 -2.13
N LYS A 57 8.38 -12.78 -2.23
CA LYS A 57 7.52 -12.56 -3.39
C LYS A 57 7.36 -11.08 -3.82
N PRO A 58 7.06 -10.10 -2.93
CA PRO A 58 6.89 -8.72 -3.32
C PRO A 58 8.20 -8.12 -3.84
N VAL A 59 9.38 -8.61 -3.40
CA VAL A 59 10.67 -8.12 -3.93
C VAL A 59 10.82 -8.55 -5.39
N GLU A 60 10.63 -9.84 -5.67
CA GLU A 60 10.72 -10.38 -7.03
C GLU A 60 9.68 -9.75 -7.97
N ASP A 61 8.41 -9.70 -7.54
CA ASP A 61 7.32 -9.14 -8.33
C ASP A 61 7.49 -7.62 -8.54
N PHE A 62 8.01 -6.90 -7.54
CA PHE A 62 8.29 -5.47 -7.67
C PHE A 62 9.40 -5.20 -8.68
N VAL A 63 10.52 -5.95 -8.63
CA VAL A 63 11.62 -5.79 -9.59
C VAL A 63 11.16 -6.12 -11.01
N ALA A 64 10.39 -7.20 -11.18
CA ALA A 64 9.83 -7.56 -12.48
C ALA A 64 8.88 -6.49 -13.04
N ALA A 65 7.99 -5.94 -12.19
CA ALA A 65 7.09 -4.86 -12.58
C ALA A 65 7.86 -3.58 -12.94
N TRP A 66 8.89 -3.23 -12.15
CA TRP A 66 9.75 -2.09 -12.41
C TRP A 66 10.46 -2.20 -13.76
N ALA A 67 11.16 -3.32 -13.99
CA ALA A 67 11.85 -3.58 -15.26
C ALA A 67 10.88 -3.50 -16.44
N ARG A 68 9.69 -4.10 -16.32
CA ARG A 68 8.67 -4.03 -17.36
C ARG A 68 8.28 -2.60 -17.70
N VAL A 69 8.10 -1.72 -16.71
CA VAL A 69 7.78 -0.30 -16.95
C VAL A 69 8.94 0.42 -17.64
N MET A 70 10.18 0.13 -17.25
CA MET A 70 11.37 0.73 -17.86
C MET A 70 11.57 0.35 -19.33
N ASP A 71 11.05 -0.81 -19.76
CA ASP A 71 11.18 -1.29 -21.14
C ASP A 71 9.98 -0.93 -22.04
N LEU A 72 8.96 -0.21 -21.53
CA LEU A 72 7.72 0.07 -22.30
C LEU A 72 7.94 0.90 -23.58
N ASP A 73 9.02 1.67 -23.66
CA ASP A 73 9.36 2.51 -24.82
C ASP A 73 10.53 1.97 -25.65
N ARG A 74 11.08 0.80 -25.29
CA ARG A 74 12.19 0.13 -26.00
C ARG A 74 11.74 -0.60 -27.26
N PHE A 75 11.16 0.15 -28.20
CA PHE A 75 10.70 -0.38 -29.48
C PHE A 75 11.84 -0.90 -30.38
N ASP A 76 13.09 -0.56 -30.05
CA ASP A 76 14.32 -1.00 -30.71
C ASP A 76 14.71 -2.45 -30.39
N LEU A 77 14.20 -3.02 -29.29
CA LEU A 77 14.51 -4.38 -28.83
C LEU A 77 13.52 -5.45 -29.34
N ARG A 78 12.72 -5.13 -30.36
CA ARG A 78 11.76 -6.05 -30.99
C ARG A 78 12.27 -6.75 -32.23
#